data_AF-H5X3G5-F1
#
_entry.id   AF-H5X3G5-F1
#
_cell.length_a   1.000
_cell.length_b   1.000
_cell.length_c   1.000
_cell.angle_alpha   90.00
_cell.angle_beta   90.00
_cell.angle_gamma   90.00
#
_symmetry.space_group_name_H-M   'P 1'
#
loop_
_entity.id
_entity.type
_entity.pdbx_description
1 polymer ?
#
loop_
_entity_poly.entity_id
_entity_poly.type
_entity_poly.pdbx_seq_one_letter_code
_entity_poly.pdbx_strand_id
1 'polypeptide(L)'
;MPTGGPQTGPLTVCCFTVGGEIGDTRVGYPARVSILETTLVFVAIPLAVYAFFALVTLRSKFASRPRYRPGQAWEYPPMWWTANPEGAGERHVEEETESTSKVRGGARGSW
;
A
#
# COMPACT_ATOMS: atom_id res chain seq x y z
N MET A 1 68.89 -36.07 25.39
CA MET A 1 68.20 -37.14 24.63
C MET A 1 67.67 -38.17 25.62
N PRO A 2 66.45 -38.76 25.47
CA PRO A 2 65.39 -38.55 24.46
C PRO A 2 64.17 -37.80 25.07
N THR A 3 63.56 -36.77 24.48
CA THR A 3 62.56 -36.73 23.38
C THR A 3 61.41 -37.76 23.48
N GLY A 4 60.35 -37.39 24.22
CA GLY A 4 59.04 -38.05 24.13
C GLY A 4 58.22 -37.45 22.99
N GLY A 5 58.05 -38.21 21.91
CA GLY A 5 57.19 -37.85 20.78
C GLY A 5 55.70 -38.05 21.10
N PRO A 6 54.78 -37.39 20.37
CA PRO A 6 53.35 -37.53 20.56
C PRO A 6 52.85 -38.90 20.10
N GLN A 7 52.07 -39.53 20.97
CA GLN A 7 51.35 -40.79 20.76
C GLN A 7 50.43 -40.64 19.55
N THR A 8 50.77 -41.30 18.44
CA THR A 8 49.92 -41.37 17.24
C THR A 8 48.92 -42.50 17.46
N GLY A 9 47.73 -42.17 17.96
CA GLY A 9 46.61 -43.10 17.97
C GLY A 9 46.11 -43.36 16.54
N PRO A 10 45.68 -44.59 16.19
CA PRO A 10 45.07 -44.83 14.90
C PRO A 10 43.76 -44.03 14.82
N LEU A 11 43.67 -43.13 13.85
CA LEU A 11 42.40 -42.58 13.40
C LEU A 11 41.65 -43.74 12.74
N THR A 12 40.93 -44.51 13.54
CA THR A 12 39.92 -45.46 13.05
C THR A 12 38.87 -44.63 12.33
N VAL A 13 39.06 -44.53 11.01
CA VAL A 13 38.04 -44.09 10.07
C VAL A 13 36.87 -45.06 10.24
N CYS A 14 35.85 -44.64 10.98
CA CYS A 14 34.58 -45.33 10.98
C CYS A 14 34.04 -45.27 9.55
N CYS A 15 34.23 -46.37 8.83
CA CYS A 15 33.59 -46.64 7.57
C CYS A 15 32.07 -46.53 7.81
N PHE A 16 31.45 -45.48 7.26
CA PHE A 16 29.99 -45.33 7.29
C PHE A 16 29.41 -46.34 6.31
N THR A 17 29.16 -47.55 6.80
CA THR A 17 28.40 -48.57 6.08
C THR A 17 26.97 -48.05 5.88
N VAL A 18 26.66 -47.59 4.68
CA VAL A 18 25.28 -47.40 4.21
C VAL A 18 24.70 -48.78 3.98
N GLY A 19 24.29 -49.43 5.08
CA GLY A 19 23.50 -50.65 5.06
C GLY A 19 22.04 -50.28 4.83
N GLY A 20 21.52 -50.66 3.66
CA GLY A 20 20.12 -50.48 3.32
C GLY A 20 19.21 -51.29 4.23
N GLU A 21 18.46 -50.57 5.07
CA GLU A 21 17.18 -50.99 5.62
C GLU A 21 16.25 -49.82 5.34
N ILE A 22 15.66 -49.79 4.13
CA ILE A 22 14.59 -48.86 3.78
C ILE A 22 13.34 -49.38 4.51
N GLY A 23 13.32 -49.17 5.83
CA GLY A 23 12.15 -49.28 6.65
C GLY A 23 11.17 -48.21 6.20
N ASP A 24 10.00 -48.66 5.76
CA ASP A 24 8.83 -47.88 5.37
C ASP A 24 8.29 -47.08 6.57
N THR A 25 9.03 -46.06 7.01
CA THR A 25 8.54 -45.12 8.01
C THR A 25 7.84 -43.98 7.28
N ARG A 26 6.68 -44.28 6.69
CA ARG A 26 5.72 -43.23 6.30
C ARG A 26 5.18 -42.61 7.58
N VAL A 27 5.90 -41.61 8.10
CA VAL A 27 5.30 -40.61 8.99
C VAL A 27 4.24 -39.89 8.16
N GLY A 28 3.01 -40.39 8.23
CA GLY A 28 1.87 -39.79 7.57
C GLY A 28 1.53 -38.50 8.29
N TYR A 29 2.03 -37.37 7.80
CA TYR A 29 1.49 -36.06 8.17
C TYR A 29 0.03 -36.02 7.68
N PRO A 30 -0.97 -36.00 8.59
CA PRO A 30 -2.38 -36.05 8.21
C PRO A 30 -2.86 -34.73 7.59
N ALA A 31 -2.05 -33.67 7.64
CA ALA A 31 -2.26 -32.45 6.88
C ALA A 31 -1.20 -32.37 5.78
N ARG A 32 -1.58 -32.71 4.54
CA ARG A 32 -0.75 -32.46 3.37
C ARG A 32 -0.87 -30.98 3.01
N VAL A 33 -0.12 -30.12 3.71
CA VAL A 33 0.00 -28.72 3.26
C VAL A 33 0.80 -28.74 1.98
N SER A 34 0.13 -28.50 0.85
CA SER A 34 0.81 -28.49 -0.44
C SER A 34 1.57 -27.17 -0.61
N ILE A 35 2.67 -27.18 -1.37
CA ILE A 35 3.40 -25.94 -1.70
C ILE A 35 2.44 -24.93 -2.34
N LEU A 36 1.52 -25.42 -3.19
CA LEU A 36 0.49 -24.59 -3.82
C LEU A 36 -0.44 -23.94 -2.79
N GLU A 37 -0.86 -24.67 -1.76
CA GLU A 37 -1.71 -24.13 -0.70
C GLU A 37 -1.00 -23.00 0.05
N THR A 38 0.25 -23.21 0.46
CA THR A 38 1.06 -22.17 1.12
C THR A 38 1.25 -20.95 0.22
N THR A 39 1.63 -21.15 -1.05
CA THR A 39 1.80 -20.06 -2.01
C THR A 39 0.49 -19.30 -2.22
N LEU A 40 -0.63 -20.02 -2.34
CA LEU A 40 -1.94 -19.39 -2.52
C LEU A 40 -2.30 -18.57 -1.29
N VAL A 41 -2.09 -19.07 -0.07
CA VAL A 41 -2.36 -18.28 1.16
C VAL A 41 -1.50 -17.01 1.21
N PHE A 42 -0.21 -17.12 0.93
CA PHE A 42 0.71 -15.97 0.95
C PHE A 42 0.46 -14.94 -0.15
N VAL A 43 -0.13 -15.33 -1.28
CA VAL A 43 -0.45 -14.42 -2.40
C VAL A 43 -1.89 -13.90 -2.30
N ALA A 44 -2.82 -14.76 -1.89
CA ALA A 44 -4.24 -14.43 -1.81
C ALA A 44 -4.54 -13.44 -0.68
N ILE A 45 -3.90 -13.56 0.49
CA ILE A 45 -4.13 -12.62 1.59
C ILE A 45 -3.72 -11.18 1.18
N PRO A 46 -2.49 -10.92 0.68
CA PRO A 46 -2.14 -9.59 0.20
C PRO A 46 -3.04 -9.11 -0.94
N LEU A 47 -3.34 -9.96 -1.92
CA LEU A 47 -4.25 -9.60 -3.01
C LEU A 47 -5.65 -9.24 -2.52
N ALA A 48 -6.19 -9.96 -1.54
CA ALA A 48 -7.50 -9.67 -0.96
C ALA A 48 -7.49 -8.31 -0.25
N VAL A 49 -6.42 -7.99 0.49
CA VAL A 49 -6.26 -6.69 1.14
C VAL A 49 -6.20 -5.57 0.10
N TYR A 50 -5.37 -5.71 -0.94
CA TYR A 50 -5.29 -4.73 -2.02
C TYR A 50 -6.61 -4.59 -2.78
N ALA A 51 -7.28 -5.70 -3.11
CA ALA A 51 -8.57 -5.69 -3.78
C ALA A 51 -9.64 -4.98 -2.93
N PHE A 52 -9.65 -5.23 -1.61
CA PHE A 52 -10.55 -4.56 -0.68
C PHE A 52 -10.34 -3.04 -0.71
N PHE A 53 -9.10 -2.57 -0.51
CA PHE A 53 -8.80 -1.14 -0.56
C PHE A 53 -9.10 -0.54 -1.93
N ALA A 54 -8.70 -1.22 -3.01
CA ALA A 54 -8.98 -0.77 -4.37
C ALA A 54 -10.49 -0.60 -4.60
N LEU A 55 -11.31 -1.56 -4.15
CA LEU A 55 -12.76 -1.51 -4.30
C LEU A 55 -13.36 -0.36 -3.47
N VAL A 56 -12.92 -0.16 -2.23
CA VAL A 56 -13.36 0.97 -1.39
C VAL A 56 -12.98 2.32 -2.03
N THR A 57 -11.74 2.45 -2.53
CA THR A 57 -11.27 3.68 -3.17
C THR A 57 -11.96 3.95 -4.51
N LEU A 58 -12.10 2.95 -5.37
CA LEU A 58 -12.79 3.10 -6.65
C LEU A 58 -14.29 3.36 -6.44
N ARG A 59 -14.92 2.74 -5.44
CA ARG A 59 -16.32 3.03 -5.10
C ARG A 59 -16.54 4.52 -4.81
N SER A 60 -15.60 5.17 -4.11
CA SER A 60 -15.63 6.61 -3.88
C SER A 60 -15.46 7.42 -5.18
N LYS A 61 -14.62 6.96 -6.12
CA LYS A 61 -14.44 7.58 -7.44
C LYS A 61 -15.67 7.45 -8.34
N PHE A 62 -16.35 6.30 -8.32
CA PHE A 62 -17.61 6.12 -9.07
C PHE A 62 -18.76 6.94 -8.48
N ALA A 63 -18.75 7.17 -7.16
CA ALA A 63 -19.66 8.09 -6.49
C ALA A 63 -19.22 9.57 -6.55
N SER A 64 -18.08 9.87 -7.19
CA SER A 64 -17.58 11.25 -7.27
C SER A 64 -18.46 12.08 -8.20
N ARG A 65 -18.61 13.36 -7.84
CA ARG A 65 -19.51 14.28 -8.52
C ARG A 65 -19.17 14.38 -10.02
N PRO A 66 -20.17 14.35 -10.90
CA PRO A 66 -19.95 14.44 -12.34
C PRO A 66 -19.23 15.74 -12.68
N ARG A 67 -18.29 15.67 -13.63
CA ARG A 67 -17.54 16.85 -14.07
C ARG A 67 -18.46 17.76 -14.88
N TYR A 68 -18.46 19.05 -14.54
CA TYR A 68 -19.20 20.08 -15.28
C TYR A 68 -18.92 19.98 -16.79
N ARG A 69 -19.97 20.03 -17.60
CA ARG A 69 -19.92 20.02 -19.07
C ARG A 69 -20.34 21.40 -19.58
N PRO A 70 -19.59 22.03 -20.50
CA PRO A 70 -20.04 23.26 -21.16
C PRO A 70 -21.40 23.04 -21.82
N GLY A 71 -22.41 23.82 -21.44
CA GLY A 71 -23.81 23.69 -21.89
C GLY A 71 -24.76 23.12 -20.85
N GLN A 72 -24.25 22.52 -19.77
CA GLN A 72 -25.07 22.21 -18.59
C GLN A 72 -25.28 23.50 -17.78
N ALA A 73 -26.47 23.65 -17.17
CA ALA A 73 -26.69 24.70 -16.19
C ALA A 73 -25.73 24.53 -15.00
N TRP A 74 -25.46 25.60 -14.27
CA TRP A 74 -24.52 25.58 -13.16
C TRP A 74 -25.28 25.32 -11.85
N GLU A 75 -25.28 24.08 -11.36
CA GLU A 75 -25.99 23.71 -10.12
C GLU A 75 -25.12 23.78 -8.85
N TYR A 76 -23.87 24.22 -8.97
CA TYR A 76 -22.97 24.35 -7.84
C TYR A 76 -23.15 25.70 -7.14
N PRO A 77 -22.92 25.77 -5.81
CA PRO A 77 -22.92 27.06 -5.12
C PRO A 77 -21.86 27.99 -5.71
N PRO A 78 -22.09 29.32 -5.71
CA PRO A 78 -21.10 30.27 -6.17
C PRO A 78 -19.84 30.12 -5.31
N MET A 79 -18.70 29.90 -5.97
CA MET A 79 -17.41 29.67 -5.32
C MET A 79 -16.40 30.67 -5.86
N TRP A 80 -15.71 31.35 -4.95
CA TRP A 80 -14.60 32.23 -5.27
C TRP A 80 -13.29 31.50 -5.01
N TRP A 81 -12.54 31.17 -6.06
CA TRP A 81 -11.20 30.65 -5.91
C TRP A 81 -10.23 31.81 -5.77
N THR A 82 -9.83 32.08 -4.54
CA THR A 82 -8.71 32.98 -4.28
C THR A 82 -7.40 32.20 -4.45
N ALA A 83 -6.45 32.76 -5.18
CA ALA A 83 -5.08 32.21 -5.26
C ALA A 83 -4.35 32.29 -3.90
N ASN A 84 -4.93 33.10 -2.99
CA ASN A 84 -4.68 33.35 -1.58
C ASN A 84 -3.25 33.13 -1.06
N PRO A 85 -2.58 34.17 -0.55
CA PRO A 85 -1.33 33.90 0.16
C PRO A 85 -1.56 33.42 1.61
N GLU A 86 -2.47 34.00 2.43
CA GLU A 86 -2.61 33.56 3.85
C GLU A 86 -4.03 33.41 4.44
N GLY A 87 -5.12 33.95 3.88
CA GLY A 87 -6.41 34.03 4.57
C GLY A 87 -7.67 33.61 3.81
N ALA A 88 -7.70 32.46 3.13
CA ALA A 88 -8.92 31.97 2.44
C ALA A 88 -10.08 31.58 3.41
N GLY A 89 -9.99 31.93 4.69
CA GLY A 89 -11.01 31.60 5.69
C GLY A 89 -10.68 32.06 7.11
N GLU A 90 -10.50 33.37 7.34
CA GLU A 90 -10.91 33.92 8.63
C GLU A 90 -12.38 34.32 8.47
N ARG A 91 -13.28 33.68 9.23
CA ARG A 91 -14.67 34.13 9.30
C ARG A 91 -14.64 35.52 9.90
N HIS A 92 -14.70 36.55 9.07
CA HIS A 92 -14.97 37.90 9.52
C HIS A 92 -16.40 37.91 10.09
N VAL A 93 -16.47 37.87 11.42
CA VAL A 93 -17.50 38.61 12.14
C VAL A 93 -17.41 40.05 11.64
N GLU A 94 -18.57 40.60 11.28
CA GLU A 94 -18.74 41.93 10.71
C GLU A 94 -18.01 42.98 11.56
N GLU A 95 -16.83 43.41 11.12
CA GLU A 95 -16.29 44.71 11.48
C GLU A 95 -16.13 45.49 10.18
N GLU A 96 -17.11 46.35 9.95
CA GLU A 96 -17.26 47.24 8.80
C GLU A 96 -16.09 48.24 8.79
N THR A 97 -14.95 47.81 8.27
CA THR A 97 -13.89 48.76 7.88
C THR A 97 -14.17 49.14 6.44
N GLU A 98 -14.71 50.35 6.29
CA GLU A 98 -15.11 50.99 5.02
C GLU A 98 -13.93 51.03 4.03
N SER A 99 -13.79 49.95 3.25
CA SER A 99 -12.81 49.88 2.16
C SER A 99 -13.41 50.64 0.97
N THR A 100 -12.86 51.82 0.69
CA THR A 100 -13.24 52.64 -0.46
C THR A 100 -12.94 51.87 -1.75
N SER A 101 -13.97 51.26 -2.33
CA SER A 101 -13.86 50.48 -3.57
C SER A 101 -13.57 51.40 -4.75
N LYS A 102 -12.29 51.53 -5.10
CA LYS A 102 -11.88 52.27 -6.30
C LYS A 102 -12.06 51.37 -7.52
N VAL A 103 -13.12 51.61 -8.30
CA VAL A 103 -13.40 50.84 -9.52
C VAL A 103 -12.21 50.95 -10.48
N ARG A 104 -11.54 49.81 -10.71
CA ARG A 104 -10.25 49.75 -11.42
C ARG A 104 -10.36 49.29 -12.89
N GLY A 105 -11.58 49.19 -13.43
CA GLY A 105 -11.88 48.81 -14.82
C GLY A 105 -12.55 47.43 -14.95
N GLY A 106 -12.97 47.04 -16.16
CA GLY A 106 -13.61 45.74 -16.44
C GLY A 106 -13.41 45.29 -17.89
N ALA A 107 -13.30 43.98 -18.10
CA ALA A 107 -13.22 43.34 -19.41
C ALA A 107 -14.35 42.30 -19.55
N ARG A 108 -15.02 42.27 -20.71
CA ARG A 108 -16.08 41.30 -21.02
C ARG A 108 -15.90 40.71 -22.41
N GLY A 109 -16.25 39.44 -22.56
CA GLY A 109 -16.36 38.74 -23.84
C GLY A 109 -17.49 37.73 -23.76
N SER A 110 -18.21 37.53 -24.87
CA SER A 110 -19.19 36.45 -25.02
C SER A 110 -18.55 35.35 -25.86
N TRP A 111 -18.52 34.13 -25.33
CA TRP A 111 -18.12 32.93 -26.06
C TRP A 111 -19.32 32.26 -26.71
#